data_AF-A0A9Q1N045-F1
#
_entry.id   AF-A0A9Q1N045-F1
#
_cell.length_a   1.000
_cell.length_b   1.000
_cell.length_c   1.000
_cell.angle_alpha   90.00
_cell.angle_beta   90.00
_cell.angle_gamma   90.00
#
_symmetry.space_group_name_H-M   'P 1'
#
loop_
_entity.id
_entity.type
_entity.pdbx_description
1 polymer ?
#
loop_
_entity_poly.entity_id
_entity_poly.type
_entity_poly.pdbx_seq_one_letter_code
_entity_poly.pdbx_strand_id
1 'polypeptide(L)'
;MRKISRWWHLSRNFQEDKNKAAALKNAYVLLGKHQLELAIAFFLLGGDTTSAITVCVKNLGDEQLALVICRLVEGYGGTLERYLISKFLLPSALAKCDYWLASVLEWMLGKYSQAYLRMLTFPTGSLNSKCIFSSLQPAFLDPNIGDFCLMLAAKTTMKNAIGEQNAASLSRWAILMRATALSRCGLPIKFRNTTSEVMAGWLTTMATLFAD
;
A
#
# COMPACT_ATOMS: atom_id res chain seq x y z
N MET A 1 -39.22 -9.49 22.54
CA MET A 1 -39.36 -9.75 21.08
C MET A 1 -39.17 -8.47 20.24
N ARG A 2 -37.94 -7.99 20.03
CA ARG A 2 -37.63 -6.80 19.19
C ARG A 2 -36.34 -6.95 18.35
N LYS A 3 -35.96 -8.18 17.98
CA LYS A 3 -34.73 -8.43 17.18
C LYS A 3 -34.98 -8.69 15.68
N ILE A 4 -36.21 -8.93 15.24
CA ILE A 4 -36.51 -9.29 13.85
C ILE A 4 -36.74 -8.05 12.94
N SER A 5 -37.17 -6.91 13.49
CA SER A 5 -37.50 -5.71 12.67
C SER A 5 -36.32 -4.90 12.16
N ARG A 6 -35.06 -5.24 12.47
CA ARG A 6 -33.90 -4.45 11.99
C ARG A 6 -33.46 -4.85 10.58
N TRP A 7 -33.70 -6.09 10.19
CA TRP A 7 -33.13 -6.69 8.96
C TRP A 7 -34.12 -6.81 7.80
N TRP A 8 -35.43 -6.58 8.02
CA TRP A 8 -36.44 -6.78 6.96
C TRP A 8 -36.23 -5.91 5.72
N HIS A 9 -35.53 -4.78 5.85
CA HIS A 9 -35.18 -3.95 4.70
C HIS A 9 -34.20 -4.66 3.76
N LEU A 10 -33.34 -5.56 4.25
CA LEU A 10 -32.41 -6.34 3.41
C LEU A 10 -33.12 -7.40 2.55
N SER A 11 -34.38 -7.74 2.85
CA SER A 11 -35.16 -8.74 2.11
C SER A 11 -35.83 -8.18 0.86
N ARG A 12 -35.62 -6.89 0.54
CA ARG A 12 -36.20 -6.25 -0.65
C ARG A 12 -35.31 -6.44 -1.87
N ASN A 13 -35.92 -6.39 -3.05
CA ASN A 13 -35.18 -6.40 -4.30
C ASN A 13 -34.50 -5.04 -4.54
N PHE A 14 -33.20 -4.97 -4.29
CA PHE A 14 -32.40 -3.75 -4.51
C PHE A 14 -31.98 -3.53 -5.97
N GLN A 15 -32.52 -4.31 -6.92
CA GLN A 15 -32.45 -3.94 -8.34
C GLN A 15 -33.45 -2.85 -8.70
N GLU A 16 -34.54 -2.69 -7.92
CA GLU A 16 -35.54 -1.65 -8.14
C GLU A 16 -35.08 -0.28 -7.64
N ASP A 17 -35.21 0.75 -8.48
CA ASP A 17 -34.78 2.12 -8.14
C ASP A 17 -35.49 2.70 -6.91
N LYS A 18 -36.75 2.30 -6.67
CA LYS A 18 -37.51 2.70 -5.47
C LYS A 18 -36.86 2.19 -4.19
N ASN A 19 -36.35 0.96 -4.19
CA ASN A 19 -35.71 0.36 -3.03
C ASN A 19 -34.29 0.91 -2.83
N LYS A 20 -33.55 1.21 -3.92
CA LYS A 20 -32.27 1.93 -3.85
C LYS A 20 -32.42 3.32 -3.24
N ALA A 21 -33.42 4.10 -3.69
CA ALA A 21 -33.69 5.42 -3.15
C ALA A 21 -34.07 5.39 -1.66
N ALA A 22 -34.85 4.38 -1.23
CA ALA A 22 -35.15 4.17 0.18
C ALA A 22 -33.90 3.78 0.99
N ALA A 23 -33.02 2.95 0.43
CA ALA A 23 -31.74 2.58 1.05
C ALA A 23 -30.85 3.80 1.28
N LEU A 24 -30.70 4.68 0.28
CA LEU A 24 -29.91 5.91 0.39
C LEU A 24 -30.46 6.85 1.47
N LYS A 25 -31.78 7.04 1.52
CA LYS A 25 -32.41 7.83 2.60
C LYS A 25 -32.11 7.24 3.98
N ASN A 26 -32.21 5.92 4.11
CA ASN A 26 -31.86 5.24 5.36
C ASN A 26 -30.37 5.38 5.70
N ALA A 27 -29.49 5.37 4.70
CA ALA A 27 -28.05 5.57 4.88
C ALA A 27 -27.74 6.93 5.51
N TYR A 28 -28.34 8.02 5.01
CA TYR A 28 -28.16 9.35 5.59
C TYR A 28 -28.73 9.47 7.02
N VAL A 29 -29.86 8.82 7.31
CA VAL A 29 -30.42 8.76 8.66
C VAL A 29 -29.47 8.01 9.61
N LEU A 30 -28.85 6.92 9.18
CA LEU A 30 -27.89 6.15 9.96
C LEU A 30 -26.58 6.91 10.18
N LEU A 31 -26.14 7.69 9.18
CA LEU A 31 -25.00 8.60 9.30
C LEU A 31 -25.22 9.61 10.43
N GLY A 32 -26.40 10.23 10.49
CA GLY A 32 -26.78 11.15 11.58
C GLY A 32 -26.88 10.49 12.95
N LYS A 33 -27.05 9.16 13.01
CA LYS A 33 -27.05 8.35 14.24
C LYS A 33 -25.67 7.79 14.60
N HIS A 34 -24.61 8.18 13.89
CA HIS A 34 -23.25 7.64 14.04
C HIS A 34 -23.14 6.11 13.85
N GLN A 35 -24.11 5.47 13.17
CA GLN A 35 -24.05 4.05 12.82
C GLN A 35 -23.37 3.87 11.47
N LEU A 36 -22.06 4.15 11.45
CA LEU A 36 -21.27 4.28 10.22
C LEU A 36 -21.22 3.00 9.38
N GLU A 37 -20.99 1.85 10.01
CA GLU A 37 -20.93 0.54 9.33
C GLU A 37 -22.25 0.22 8.59
N LEU A 38 -23.38 0.45 9.26
CA LEU A 38 -24.70 0.25 8.67
C LEU A 38 -24.95 1.28 7.56
N ALA A 39 -24.57 2.55 7.77
CA ALA A 39 -24.69 3.58 6.74
C ALA A 39 -23.91 3.18 5.46
N ILE A 40 -22.68 2.70 5.61
CA ILE A 40 -21.85 2.20 4.49
C ILE A 40 -22.57 1.06 3.77
N ALA A 41 -23.10 0.07 4.50
CA ALA A 41 -23.85 -1.03 3.89
C ALA A 41 -25.09 -0.54 3.10
N PHE A 42 -25.84 0.43 3.62
CA PHE A 42 -27.00 1.00 2.92
C PHE A 42 -26.61 1.87 1.72
N PHE A 43 -25.48 2.57 1.76
CA PHE A 43 -24.94 3.28 0.60
C PHE A 43 -24.57 2.32 -0.53
N LEU A 44 -23.91 1.19 -0.19
CA LEU A 44 -23.58 0.15 -1.15
C LEU A 44 -24.83 -0.49 -1.76
N LEU A 45 -25.84 -0.80 -0.95
CA LEU A 45 -27.14 -1.31 -1.42
C LEU A 45 -27.89 -0.32 -2.31
N GLY A 46 -27.74 0.99 -2.03
CA GLY A 46 -28.32 2.07 -2.82
C GLY A 46 -27.57 2.36 -4.12
N GLY A 47 -26.41 1.76 -4.34
CA GLY A 47 -25.57 1.97 -5.51
C GLY A 47 -24.67 3.22 -5.45
N ASP A 48 -24.62 3.93 -4.32
CA ASP A 48 -23.74 5.08 -4.13
C ASP A 48 -22.45 4.64 -3.41
N THR A 49 -21.54 4.07 -4.20
CA THR A 49 -20.24 3.59 -3.73
C THR A 49 -19.30 4.74 -3.36
N THR A 50 -19.46 5.91 -4.00
CA THR A 50 -18.64 7.09 -3.71
C THR A 50 -18.88 7.64 -2.31
N SER A 51 -20.13 7.72 -1.87
CA SER A 51 -20.48 8.10 -0.51
C SER A 51 -20.04 7.05 0.50
N ALA A 52 -20.23 5.75 0.20
CA ALA A 52 -19.75 4.66 1.05
C ALA A 52 -18.24 4.76 1.33
N ILE A 53 -17.42 4.95 0.30
CA ILE A 53 -15.96 5.10 0.42
C ILE A 53 -15.61 6.35 1.22
N THR A 54 -16.29 7.47 0.96
CA THR A 54 -16.04 8.72 1.68
C THR A 54 -16.31 8.59 3.18
N VAL A 55 -17.40 7.89 3.55
CA VAL A 55 -17.73 7.61 4.95
C VAL A 55 -16.69 6.69 5.59
N CYS A 56 -16.19 5.68 4.88
CA CYS A 56 -15.11 4.82 5.39
C CYS A 56 -13.85 5.63 5.73
N VAL A 57 -13.39 6.48 4.81
CA VAL A 57 -12.15 7.22 5.01
C VAL A 57 -12.29 8.37 6.00
N LYS A 58 -13.36 9.18 5.89
CA LYS A 58 -13.48 10.41 6.68
C LYS A 58 -14.12 10.21 8.04
N ASN A 59 -15.11 9.32 8.13
CA ASN A 59 -15.91 9.16 9.34
C ASN A 59 -15.45 7.95 10.15
N LEU A 60 -15.20 6.80 9.50
CA LEU A 60 -14.69 5.61 10.18
C LEU A 60 -13.17 5.70 10.42
N GLY A 61 -12.44 6.38 9.53
CA GLY A 61 -10.99 6.42 9.56
C GLY A 61 -10.33 5.12 9.09
N ASP A 62 -11.07 4.25 8.40
CA ASP A 62 -10.59 2.95 7.93
C ASP A 62 -10.32 2.99 6.43
N GLU A 63 -9.06 3.30 6.12
CA GLU A 63 -8.51 3.38 4.76
C GLU A 63 -8.45 2.00 4.09
N GLN A 64 -8.29 0.92 4.87
CA GLN A 64 -8.18 -0.45 4.37
C GLN A 64 -9.53 -0.98 3.93
N LEU A 65 -10.58 -0.76 4.73
CA LEU A 65 -11.95 -1.12 4.37
C LEU A 65 -12.38 -0.40 3.08
N ALA A 66 -12.06 0.89 2.97
CA ALA A 66 -12.33 1.66 1.75
C ALA A 66 -11.69 1.03 0.51
N LEU A 67 -10.42 0.60 0.61
CA LEU A 67 -9.69 -0.04 -0.48
C LEU A 67 -10.34 -1.39 -0.88
N VAL A 68 -10.72 -2.20 0.10
CA VAL A 68 -11.40 -3.49 -0.14
C VAL A 68 -12.71 -3.28 -0.86
N ILE A 69 -13.52 -2.30 -0.43
CA ILE A 69 -14.79 -1.97 -1.08
C ILE A 69 -14.56 -1.55 -2.53
N CYS A 70 -13.60 -0.67 -2.81
CA CYS A 70 -13.27 -0.27 -4.19
C CYS A 70 -12.98 -1.48 -5.08
N ARG A 71 -12.16 -2.41 -4.60
CA ARG A 71 -11.78 -3.62 -5.35
C ARG A 71 -12.92 -4.61 -5.55
N LEU A 72 -13.83 -4.72 -4.59
CA LEU A 72 -15.01 -5.58 -4.72
C LEU A 72 -16.03 -5.01 -5.72
N VAL A 73 -16.10 -3.69 -5.85
CA VAL A 73 -17.06 -3.01 -6.74
C VAL A 73 -16.52 -2.92 -8.17
N GLU A 74 -15.32 -2.38 -8.38
CA GLU A 74 -14.78 -2.09 -9.72
C GLU A 74 -13.65 -3.04 -10.16
N GLY A 75 -13.19 -3.92 -9.27
CA GLY A 75 -12.00 -4.73 -9.51
C GLY A 75 -10.70 -3.98 -9.25
N TYR A 76 -9.58 -4.63 -9.60
CA TYR A 76 -8.24 -4.06 -9.40
C TYR A 76 -7.94 -2.97 -10.42
N GLY A 77 -7.47 -1.82 -9.93
CA GLY A 77 -7.06 -0.68 -10.77
C GLY A 77 -8.21 0.18 -11.29
N GLY A 78 -9.41 0.05 -10.71
CA GLY A 78 -10.59 0.84 -11.01
C GLY A 78 -10.43 2.34 -10.73
N THR A 79 -11.35 3.15 -11.26
CA THR A 79 -11.33 4.61 -11.13
C THR A 79 -11.48 5.04 -9.67
N LEU A 80 -12.33 4.36 -8.89
CA LEU A 80 -12.54 4.61 -7.47
C LEU A 80 -11.29 4.29 -6.64
N GLU A 81 -10.60 3.18 -6.93
CA GLU A 81 -9.34 2.83 -6.26
C GLU A 81 -8.27 3.91 -6.51
N ARG A 82 -8.11 4.34 -7.77
CA ARG A 82 -7.16 5.41 -8.12
C ARG A 82 -7.50 6.75 -7.44
N TYR A 83 -8.78 7.11 -7.41
CA TYR A 83 -9.25 8.32 -6.73
C TYR A 83 -8.97 8.26 -5.22
N LEU A 84 -9.29 7.12 -4.59
CA LEU A 84 -9.05 6.86 -3.18
C LEU A 84 -7.56 6.98 -2.83
N ILE A 85 -6.70 6.33 -3.62
CA ILE A 85 -5.24 6.36 -3.43
C ILE A 85 -4.71 7.79 -3.57
N SER A 86 -5.05 8.48 -4.67
CA SER A 86 -4.49 9.80 -4.97
C SER A 86 -4.94 10.87 -4.00
N LYS A 87 -6.17 10.80 -3.48
CA LYS A 87 -6.77 11.86 -2.66
C LYS A 87 -6.56 11.66 -1.17
N PHE A 88 -6.51 10.41 -0.71
CA PHE A 88 -6.51 10.11 0.73
C PHE A 88 -5.28 9.32 1.16
N LEU A 89 -5.03 8.14 0.58
CA LEU A 89 -3.97 7.26 1.10
C LEU A 89 -2.58 7.84 0.86
N LEU A 90 -2.30 8.40 -0.32
CA LEU A 90 -0.97 8.91 -0.64
C LEU A 90 -0.59 10.12 0.25
N PRO A 91 -1.45 11.16 0.43
CA PRO A 91 -1.18 12.22 1.41
C PRO A 91 -1.07 11.70 2.85
N SER A 92 -1.90 10.73 3.26
CA SER A 92 -1.85 10.12 4.60
C SER A 92 -0.52 9.40 4.84
N ALA A 93 -0.05 8.61 3.87
CA ALA A 93 1.24 7.91 3.94
C ALA A 93 2.41 8.89 4.03
N LEU A 94 2.39 9.96 3.23
CA LEU A 94 3.43 10.99 3.27
C LEU A 94 3.42 11.77 4.59
N ALA A 95 2.24 12.07 5.14
CA ALA A 95 2.11 12.73 6.44
C ALA A 95 2.62 11.86 7.59
N LYS A 96 2.45 10.54 7.50
CA LYS A 96 3.00 9.55 8.45
C LYS A 96 4.49 9.23 8.19
N CYS A 97 5.11 9.84 7.18
CA CYS A 97 6.47 9.55 6.71
C CYS A 97 6.68 8.06 6.37
N ASP A 98 5.63 7.36 5.93
CA ASP A 98 5.70 5.99 5.47
C ASP A 98 6.02 5.95 3.97
N TYR A 99 7.31 6.07 3.65
CA TYR A 99 7.81 6.09 2.27
C TYR A 99 7.59 4.76 1.55
N TRP A 100 7.54 3.64 2.29
CA TRP A 100 7.26 2.33 1.70
C TRP A 100 5.83 2.24 1.24
N LEU A 101 4.88 2.57 2.11
CA LEU A 101 3.48 2.64 1.72
C LEU A 101 3.28 3.63 0.58
N ALA A 102 3.90 4.81 0.64
CA ALA A 102 3.83 5.80 -0.44
C ALA A 102 4.35 5.23 -1.78
N SER A 103 5.46 4.47 -1.76
CA SER A 103 5.99 3.84 -2.97
C SER A 103 5.04 2.79 -3.56
N VAL A 104 4.37 1.99 -2.73
CA VAL A 104 3.37 1.02 -3.16
C VAL A 104 2.16 1.74 -3.78
N LEU A 105 1.71 2.83 -3.16
CA LEU A 105 0.58 3.63 -3.65
C LEU A 105 0.90 4.30 -5.00
N GLU A 106 2.09 4.88 -5.15
CA GLU A 106 2.54 5.44 -6.43
C GLU A 106 2.69 4.36 -7.51
N TRP A 107 3.15 3.17 -7.14
CA TRP A 107 3.20 2.01 -8.03
C TRP A 107 1.80 1.60 -8.50
N MET A 108 0.81 1.54 -7.60
CA MET A 108 -0.59 1.24 -7.96
C MET A 108 -1.21 2.30 -8.88
N LEU A 109 -0.77 3.56 -8.79
CA LEU A 109 -1.17 4.63 -9.70
C LEU A 109 -0.44 4.59 -11.07
N GLY A 110 0.50 3.65 -11.27
CA GLY A 110 1.30 3.55 -12.49
C GLY A 110 2.48 4.53 -12.57
N LYS A 111 2.78 5.25 -11.47
CA LYS A 111 3.90 6.21 -11.40
C LYS A 111 5.18 5.50 -10.98
N TYR A 112 5.66 4.59 -11.83
CA TYR A 112 6.73 3.65 -11.49
C TYR A 112 8.08 4.32 -11.17
N SER A 113 8.44 5.39 -11.90
CA SER A 113 9.66 6.14 -11.65
C SER A 113 9.64 6.82 -10.28
N GLN A 114 8.50 7.42 -9.93
CA GLN A 114 8.31 8.07 -8.64
C GLN A 114 8.32 7.03 -7.50
N ALA A 115 7.63 5.91 -7.68
CA ALA A 115 7.62 4.81 -6.73
C ALA A 115 9.04 4.30 -6.43
N TYR A 116 9.86 4.11 -7.48
CA TYR A 116 11.26 3.72 -7.32
C TYR A 116 12.06 4.76 -6.53
N LEU A 117 11.94 6.04 -6.87
CA LEU A 117 12.62 7.11 -6.13
C LEU A 117 12.18 7.14 -4.67
N ARG A 118 10.90 6.94 -4.37
CA ARG A 118 10.38 6.88 -2.99
C ARG A 118 10.98 5.73 -2.18
N MET A 119 11.19 4.55 -2.79
CA MET A 119 11.86 3.42 -2.13
C MET A 119 13.31 3.74 -1.75
N LEU A 120 14.00 4.50 -2.61
CA LEU A 120 15.37 4.94 -2.37
C LEU A 120 15.45 6.10 -1.37
N THR A 121 14.34 6.79 -1.10
CA THR A 121 14.31 7.94 -0.20
C THR A 121 14.18 7.46 1.24
N PHE A 122 15.08 7.93 2.11
CA PHE A 122 14.98 7.78 3.56
C PHE A 122 14.86 9.16 4.21
N PRO A 123 14.18 9.29 5.36
CA PRO A 123 14.13 10.53 6.11
C PRO A 123 15.51 10.79 6.75
N THR A 124 16.43 11.36 5.98
CA THR A 124 17.54 12.11 6.54
C THR A 124 16.99 13.49 6.86
N GLY A 125 16.94 13.86 8.14
CA GLY A 125 16.51 15.20 8.60
C GLY A 125 17.45 16.35 8.16
N SER A 126 18.09 16.23 7.00
CA SER A 126 19.03 17.19 6.46
C SER A 126 18.79 17.35 4.96
N LEU A 127 18.56 18.59 4.55
CA LEU A 127 18.14 19.01 3.21
C LEU A 127 19.19 18.81 2.08
N ASN A 128 20.27 18.05 2.27
CA ASN A 128 21.38 18.00 1.30
C ASN A 128 22.10 16.65 1.09
N SER A 129 21.59 15.50 1.52
CA SER A 129 22.33 14.24 1.41
C SER A 129 21.99 13.42 0.16
N LYS A 130 23.01 13.18 -0.69
CA LYS A 130 23.05 12.09 -1.69
C LYS A 130 22.45 10.81 -1.10
N CYS A 131 21.51 10.20 -1.84
CA CYS A 131 20.93 8.90 -1.50
C CYS A 131 22.03 7.82 -1.52
N ILE A 132 22.28 7.19 -0.37
CA ILE A 132 23.12 5.99 -0.25
C ILE A 132 22.29 4.89 0.40
N PHE A 133 22.10 3.78 -0.29
CA PHE A 133 21.53 2.53 0.24
C PHE A 133 22.16 2.22 1.61
N SER A 134 21.43 2.48 2.70
CA SER A 134 21.92 2.26 4.05
C SER A 134 21.21 1.05 4.66
N SER A 135 22.00 0.07 5.11
CA SER A 135 21.57 -1.16 5.79
C SER A 135 20.93 -0.94 7.16
N LEU A 136 20.81 0.33 7.59
CA LEU A 136 20.21 0.78 8.83
C LEU A 136 18.73 1.19 8.68
N GLN A 137 18.17 1.20 7.46
CA GLN A 137 16.76 1.51 7.30
C GLN A 137 15.88 0.49 8.06
N PRO A 138 14.81 0.93 8.75
CA PRO A 138 13.84 0.03 9.39
C PRO A 138 13.25 -1.03 8.44
N ALA A 139 13.24 -0.72 7.14
CA ALA A 139 12.87 -1.62 6.05
C ALA A 139 13.62 -2.96 6.04
N PHE A 140 14.86 -2.97 6.52
CA PHE A 140 15.73 -4.15 6.58
C PHE A 140 15.32 -5.13 7.70
N LEU A 141 14.27 -4.81 8.46
CA LEU A 141 13.75 -5.68 9.53
C LEU A 141 12.69 -6.65 9.03
N ASP A 142 12.02 -6.35 7.91
CA ASP A 142 10.94 -7.18 7.37
C ASP A 142 11.37 -7.85 6.04
N PRO A 143 11.49 -9.18 5.99
CA PRO A 143 11.82 -9.89 4.74
C PRO A 143 10.77 -9.68 3.64
N ASN A 144 9.51 -9.38 3.98
CA ASN A 144 8.43 -9.16 3.01
C ASN A 144 8.68 -7.94 2.12
N ILE A 145 9.37 -6.92 2.65
CA ILE A 145 9.74 -5.72 1.88
C ILE A 145 10.76 -6.11 0.80
N GLY A 146 11.72 -6.98 1.13
CA GLY A 146 12.65 -7.56 0.17
C GLY A 146 11.94 -8.39 -0.91
N ASP A 147 11.01 -9.26 -0.53
CA ASP A 147 10.23 -10.05 -1.50
C ASP A 147 9.38 -9.17 -2.42
N PHE A 148 8.83 -8.07 -1.91
CA PHE A 148 8.11 -7.09 -2.72
C PHE A 148 9.03 -6.40 -3.74
N CYS A 149 10.22 -5.93 -3.33
CA CYS A 149 11.19 -5.33 -4.25
C CYS A 149 11.66 -6.32 -5.32
N LEU A 150 11.86 -7.60 -4.98
CA LEU A 150 12.16 -8.66 -5.94
C LEU A 150 11.03 -8.84 -6.96
N MET A 151 9.79 -8.93 -6.50
CA MET A 151 8.61 -9.05 -7.36
C MET A 151 8.53 -7.88 -8.34
N LEU A 152 8.77 -6.66 -7.86
CA LEU A 152 8.75 -5.46 -8.68
C LEU A 152 9.86 -5.46 -9.74
N ALA A 153 11.10 -5.80 -9.36
CA ALA A 153 12.21 -5.86 -10.30
C ALA A 153 12.03 -6.92 -11.40
N ALA A 154 11.27 -7.98 -11.11
CA ALA A 154 10.90 -8.99 -12.10
C ALA A 154 9.86 -8.50 -13.12
N LYS A 155 9.03 -7.50 -12.79
CA LYS A 155 8.01 -6.99 -13.71
C LYS A 155 8.63 -6.17 -14.85
N THR A 156 8.22 -6.50 -16.09
CA THR A 156 8.65 -5.78 -17.30
C THR A 156 8.22 -4.31 -17.29
N THR A 157 7.07 -3.99 -16.69
CA THR A 157 6.61 -2.60 -16.51
C THR A 157 7.58 -1.77 -15.68
N MET A 158 8.23 -2.39 -14.68
CA MET A 158 9.27 -1.70 -13.91
C MET A 158 10.50 -1.49 -14.77
N LYS A 159 11.01 -2.55 -15.40
CA LYS A 159 12.23 -2.48 -16.25
C LYS A 159 12.12 -1.42 -17.34
N ASN A 160 10.96 -1.31 -17.98
CA ASN A 160 10.71 -0.31 -19.01
C ASN A 160 10.68 1.13 -18.44
N ALA A 161 10.26 1.31 -17.19
CA ALA A 161 10.13 2.63 -16.58
C ALA A 161 11.41 3.14 -15.91
N ILE A 162 12.21 2.26 -15.30
CA ILE A 162 13.45 2.64 -14.56
C ILE A 162 14.73 2.23 -15.28
N GLY A 163 14.67 1.37 -16.29
CA GLY A 163 15.82 0.79 -16.98
C GLY A 163 16.32 -0.52 -16.35
N GLU A 164 16.96 -1.36 -17.15
CA GLU A 164 17.44 -2.68 -16.73
C GLU A 164 18.50 -2.60 -15.62
N GLN A 165 19.39 -1.62 -15.69
CA GLN A 165 20.44 -1.42 -14.68
C GLN A 165 19.85 -1.09 -13.30
N ASN A 166 18.86 -0.19 -13.25
CA ASN A 166 18.20 0.18 -12.00
C ASN A 166 17.34 -0.98 -11.44
N ALA A 167 16.70 -1.76 -12.31
CA ALA A 167 15.99 -2.97 -11.89
C ALA A 167 16.95 -4.03 -11.33
N ALA A 168 18.13 -4.20 -11.91
CA ALA A 168 19.17 -5.08 -11.39
C ALA A 168 19.68 -4.60 -10.02
N SER A 169 19.91 -3.29 -9.86
CA SER A 169 20.29 -2.68 -8.58
C SER A 169 19.22 -2.88 -7.50
N LEU A 170 17.94 -2.67 -7.84
CA LEU A 170 16.81 -2.95 -6.96
C LEU A 170 16.76 -4.42 -6.54
N SER A 171 17.01 -5.34 -7.47
CA SER A 171 17.04 -6.78 -7.19
C SER A 171 18.13 -7.15 -6.20
N ARG A 172 19.36 -6.64 -6.41
CA ARG A 172 20.49 -6.87 -5.50
C ARG A 172 20.20 -6.31 -4.11
N TRP A 173 19.64 -5.11 -4.05
CA TRP A 173 19.25 -4.49 -2.80
C TRP A 173 18.13 -5.25 -2.06
N ALA A 174 17.17 -5.80 -2.79
CA ALA A 174 16.11 -6.63 -2.24
C ALA A 174 16.64 -7.94 -1.61
N ILE A 175 17.59 -8.60 -2.27
CA ILE A 175 18.28 -9.78 -1.74
C ILE A 175 19.04 -9.43 -0.46
N LEU A 176 19.72 -8.28 -0.46
CA LEU A 176 20.45 -7.74 0.69
C LEU A 176 19.53 -7.52 1.89
N MET A 177 18.37 -6.89 1.69
CA MET A 177 17.35 -6.69 2.73
C MET A 177 16.80 -8.01 3.27
N ARG A 178 16.51 -8.96 2.39
CA ARG A 178 16.01 -10.28 2.80
C ARG A 178 17.06 -11.06 3.60
N ALA A 179 18.31 -11.07 3.15
CA ALA A 179 19.41 -11.76 3.83
C ALA A 179 19.70 -11.17 5.21
N THR A 180 19.69 -9.84 5.34
CA THR A 180 19.90 -9.14 6.61
C THR A 180 18.75 -9.36 7.59
N ALA A 181 17.49 -9.28 7.14
CA ALA A 181 16.33 -9.59 7.97
C ALA A 181 16.38 -11.02 8.51
N LEU A 182 16.61 -12.00 7.63
CA LEU A 182 16.74 -13.42 8.02
C LEU A 182 17.93 -13.67 8.98
N SER A 183 19.04 -12.95 8.80
CA SER A 183 20.19 -13.05 9.70
C SER A 183 19.89 -12.55 11.11
N ARG A 184 18.98 -11.59 11.25
CA ARG A 184 18.51 -11.05 12.54
C ARG A 184 17.45 -11.93 13.18
N CYS A 185 16.68 -12.67 12.39
CA CYS A 185 15.68 -13.64 12.85
C CYS A 185 16.28 -14.97 13.39
N GLY A 186 17.60 -15.09 13.51
CA GLY A 186 18.23 -16.15 14.30
C GLY A 186 18.60 -17.45 13.57
N LEU A 187 19.02 -17.38 12.29
CA LEU A 187 19.71 -18.54 11.70
C LEU A 187 21.03 -18.83 12.44
N PRO A 188 21.42 -20.12 12.59
CA PRO A 188 22.62 -20.51 13.34
C PRO A 188 23.88 -19.89 12.74
N ILE A 189 24.77 -19.47 13.65
CA ILE A 189 25.96 -18.61 13.48
C ILE A 189 26.89 -19.06 12.33
N LYS A 190 26.85 -20.33 11.91
CA LYS A 190 27.65 -20.87 10.79
C LYS A 190 27.38 -20.19 9.44
N PHE A 191 26.16 -19.71 9.17
CA PHE A 191 25.85 -19.00 7.93
C PHE A 191 26.16 -17.50 7.97
N ARG A 192 26.38 -16.95 9.18
CA ARG A 192 26.59 -15.51 9.41
C ARG A 192 27.96 -15.03 8.93
N ASN A 193 28.97 -15.91 8.97
CA ASN A 193 30.33 -15.58 8.51
C ASN A 193 30.42 -15.59 6.98
N THR A 194 29.76 -16.54 6.32
CA THR A 194 29.64 -16.58 4.86
C THR A 194 28.84 -15.38 4.32
N THR A 195 27.77 -14.97 5.00
CA THR A 195 27.02 -13.78 4.55
C THR A 195 27.79 -12.51 4.85
N SER A 196 28.54 -12.37 5.95
CA SER A 196 29.35 -11.17 6.19
C SER A 196 30.50 -11.02 5.20
N GLU A 197 31.16 -12.10 4.79
CA GLU A 197 32.26 -12.05 3.80
C GLU A 197 31.74 -11.74 2.39
N VAL A 198 30.63 -12.37 2.01
CA VAL A 198 29.96 -12.10 0.73
C VAL A 198 29.44 -10.66 0.73
N MET A 199 28.74 -10.23 1.77
CA MET A 199 28.23 -8.86 1.91
C MET A 199 29.33 -7.80 1.96
N ALA A 200 30.46 -8.08 2.62
CA ALA A 200 31.63 -7.19 2.61
C ALA A 200 32.22 -7.09 1.19
N GLY A 201 32.32 -8.21 0.47
CA GLY A 201 32.69 -8.24 -0.95
C GLY A 201 31.76 -7.36 -1.79
N TRP A 202 30.45 -7.57 -1.71
CA TRP A 202 29.45 -6.79 -2.48
C TRP A 202 29.40 -5.31 -2.10
N LEU A 203 29.57 -4.96 -0.82
CA LEU A 203 29.63 -3.57 -0.36
C LEU A 203 30.89 -2.86 -0.88
N THR A 204 32.02 -3.55 -0.93
CA THR A 204 33.27 -3.01 -1.47
C THR A 204 33.15 -2.82 -2.99
N THR A 205 32.56 -3.79 -3.70
CA THR A 205 32.31 -3.69 -5.15
C THR A 205 31.27 -2.62 -5.51
N MET A 206 30.23 -2.44 -4.67
CA MET A 206 29.24 -1.37 -4.83
C MET A 206 29.87 0.01 -4.57
N ALA A 207 30.73 0.15 -3.56
CA ALA A 207 31.42 1.41 -3.27
C ALA A 207 32.34 1.84 -4.44
N THR A 208 32.96 0.88 -5.13
CA THR A 208 33.76 1.16 -6.34
C THR A 208 32.92 1.46 -7.58
N LEU A 209 31.71 0.90 -7.70
CA LEU A 209 30.81 1.12 -8.86
C LEU A 209 30.08 2.46 -8.87
N PHE A 210 30.14 3.22 -7.76
CA PHE A 210 29.52 4.55 -7.63
C PHE A 210 30.55 5.68 -7.40
N ALA A 211 31.85 5.38 -7.56
CA ALA A 211 32.95 6.33 -7.38
C ALA A 211 33.52 6.90 -8.70
N ASP A 212 33.02 6.44 -9.85
CA ASP A 212 33.29 7.00 -11.19
C ASP A 212 32.00 7.57 -11.82
#